data_AF-A0A2V8KZQ0-F1
#
_entry.id   AF-A0A2V8KZQ0-F1
#
_cell.length_a   1.000
_cell.length_b   1.000
_cell.length_c   1.000
_cell.angle_alpha   90.00
_cell.angle_beta   90.00
_cell.angle_gamma   90.00
#
_symmetry.space_group_name_H-M   'P 1'
#
loop_
_entity.id
_entity.type
_entity.pdbx_description
1 polymer ?
#
loop_
_entity_poly.entity_id
_entity_poly.type
_entity_poly.pdbx_seq_one_letter_code
_entity_poly.pdbx_strand_id
1 'polypeptide(L)'
;DVEFRREQLVEIGGQPPDLARLPPGCPFAPRCPERQPICEQAFPPTVTVENGHLASCWVAPTVPVGGSPFGQVPRSLPSTLI
;
A
#
# COMPACT_ATOMS: atom_id res chain seq x y z
N ASP A 1 -11.52 33.36 2.79
CA ASP A 1 -11.82 32.24 3.69
C ASP A 1 -11.78 30.90 2.97
N VAL A 2 -10.78 30.07 3.28
CA VAL A 2 -10.79 28.65 2.91
C VAL A 2 -11.22 27.87 4.14
N GLU A 3 -12.51 27.51 4.20
CA GLU A 3 -13.08 26.61 5.19
C GLU A 3 -12.59 25.18 4.88
N PHE A 4 -11.45 24.80 5.44
CA PHE A 4 -10.94 23.42 5.37
C PHE A 4 -11.89 22.52 6.14
N ARG A 5 -12.76 21.79 5.43
CA ARG A 5 -13.57 20.72 6.02
C ARG A 5 -12.63 19.67 6.60
N ARG A 6 -12.42 19.73 7.92
CA ARG A 6 -11.68 18.73 8.70
C ARG A 6 -12.62 17.56 8.98
N GLU A 7 -12.85 16.73 7.97
CA GLU A 7 -13.31 15.37 8.24
C GLU A 7 -12.25 14.72 9.16
N GLN A 8 -12.68 14.18 10.30
CA GLN A 8 -11.76 13.54 11.24
C GLN A 8 -11.12 12.36 10.52
N LEU A 9 -9.80 12.43 10.34
CA LEU A 9 -9.04 11.31 9.82
C LEU A 9 -9.14 10.18 10.84
N VAL A 10 -9.55 9.00 10.36
CA VAL A 10 -9.53 7.80 11.19
C VAL A 10 -8.07 7.39 11.34
N GLU A 11 -7.54 7.54 12.54
CA GLU A 11 -6.19 7.11 12.87
C GLU A 11 -6.15 5.58 12.98
N ILE A 12 -5.10 4.99 12.42
CA ILE A 12 -4.79 3.59 12.68
C ILE A 12 -4.03 3.57 14.01
N GLY A 13 -4.64 2.97 15.03
CA GLY A 13 -4.03 2.84 16.35
C GLY A 13 -2.74 2.01 16.35
N GLY A 14 -1.93 2.19 17.40
CA GLY A 14 -0.69 1.43 17.61
C GLY A 14 0.56 2.07 16.99
N GLN A 15 1.70 1.42 17.18
CA GLN A 15 3.00 1.92 16.71
C GLN A 15 3.38 1.28 15.36
N PRO A 16 4.09 2.01 14.47
CA PRO A 16 4.72 1.39 13.31
C PRO A 16 5.65 0.23 13.72
N PRO A 17 5.77 -0.83 12.89
CA PRO A 17 6.69 -1.91 13.19
C PRO A 17 8.15 -1.42 13.14
N ASP A 18 9.02 -2.14 13.83
CA ASP A 18 10.47 -1.96 13.72
C ASP A 18 10.92 -2.28 12.29
N LEU A 19 11.40 -1.27 11.55
CA LEU A 19 11.82 -1.41 10.16
C LEU A 19 13.06 -2.31 10.01
N ALA A 20 13.87 -2.47 11.05
CA ALA A 20 15.02 -3.39 11.03
C ALA A 20 14.58 -4.86 11.21
N ARG A 21 13.36 -5.09 11.69
CA ARG A 21 12.82 -6.42 12.02
C ARG A 21 11.36 -6.52 11.58
N LEU A 22 11.14 -6.35 10.28
CA LEU A 22 9.80 -6.50 9.71
C LEU A 22 9.30 -7.94 9.85
N PRO A 23 8.03 -8.14 10.25
CA PRO A 23 7.44 -9.47 10.31
C PRO A 23 7.31 -10.06 8.90
N PRO A 24 7.24 -11.40 8.77
CA PRO A 24 6.85 -12.02 7.52
C PRO A 24 5.45 -11.53 7.10
N GLY A 25 5.23 -11.41 5.79
CA GLY A 25 3.96 -10.93 5.26
C GLY A 25 3.82 -9.40 5.28
N CYS A 26 2.60 -8.92 5.53
CA CYS A 26 2.23 -7.51 5.47
C CYS A 26 2.67 -6.75 6.74
N PRO A 27 3.46 -5.67 6.64
CA PRO A 27 3.93 -4.90 7.80
C PRO A 27 2.80 -4.16 8.53
N PHE A 28 1.65 -3.99 7.89
CA PHE A 28 0.46 -3.39 8.49
C PHE A 28 -0.40 -4.40 9.26
N ALA A 29 -0.20 -5.71 9.09
CA ALA A 29 -1.03 -6.75 9.70
C ALA A 29 -1.26 -6.53 11.22
N PRO A 30 -0.26 -6.16 12.05
CA PRO A 30 -0.47 -5.99 13.50
C PRO A 30 -1.45 -4.89 13.89
N ARG A 31 -1.75 -3.95 12.97
CA ARG A 31 -2.59 -2.78 13.22
C ARG A 31 -3.68 -2.55 12.17
N CYS A 32 -3.79 -3.44 11.18
CA CYS A 32 -4.75 -3.30 10.09
C CYS A 32 -6.15 -3.74 10.56
N PRO A 33 -7.19 -2.88 10.48
CA PRO A 33 -8.55 -3.29 10.82
C PRO A 33 -9.11 -4.35 9.86
N GLU A 34 -8.64 -4.38 8.62
CA GLU A 34 -9.04 -5.32 7.56
C GLU A 34 -8.11 -6.56 7.48
N ARG A 35 -7.39 -6.88 8.56
CA ARG A 35 -6.43 -7.99 8.57
C ARG A 35 -7.12 -9.33 8.29
N GLN A 36 -6.56 -10.10 7.35
CA GLN A 36 -6.89 -11.51 7.11
C GLN A 36 -5.72 -12.43 7.53
N PRO A 37 -5.96 -13.74 7.77
CA PRO A 37 -4.89 -14.67 8.15
C PRO A 37 -3.71 -14.73 7.17
N ILE A 38 -3.98 -14.53 5.87
CA ILE A 38 -2.93 -14.51 4.83
C ILE A 38 -1.98 -13.31 4.98
N CYS A 39 -2.42 -12.21 5.61
CA CYS A 39 -1.61 -11.02 5.82
C CYS A 39 -0.37 -11.27 6.70
N GLU A 40 -0.42 -12.23 7.61
CA GLU A 40 0.71 -12.58 8.49
C GLU A 40 1.63 -13.64 7.86
N GLN A 41 1.19 -14.26 6.76
CA GLN A 41 1.88 -15.38 6.12
C GLN A 41 2.62 -14.94 4.86
N ALA A 42 2.04 -14.04 4.06
CA ALA A 42 2.56 -13.66 2.76
C ALA A 42 2.32 -12.18 2.43
N PHE A 43 3.28 -11.61 1.69
CA PHE A 43 3.16 -10.24 1.18
C PHE A 43 2.25 -10.24 -0.06
N PRO A 44 1.27 -9.32 -0.15
CA PRO A 44 0.33 -9.28 -1.27
C PRO A 44 0.99 -8.87 -2.59
N PRO A 45 0.49 -9.37 -3.73
CA PRO A 45 0.91 -8.85 -5.03
C PRO A 45 0.52 -7.38 -5.17
N THR A 46 1.25 -6.65 -6.03
CA THR A 46 0.84 -5.29 -6.42
C THR A 46 -0.24 -5.39 -7.50
N VAL A 47 -1.38 -4.75 -7.26
CA VAL A 47 -2.51 -4.65 -8.19
C VAL A 47 -2.78 -3.20 -8.55
N THR A 48 -3.39 -2.98 -9.70
CA THR A 48 -3.92 -1.67 -10.08
C THR A 48 -5.29 -1.46 -9.46
N VAL A 49 -5.48 -0.30 -8.84
CA VAL A 49 -6.76 0.19 -8.31
C VAL A 49 -7.19 1.42 -9.10
N GLU A 50 -8.30 2.06 -8.71
CA GLU A 50 -8.87 3.21 -9.42
C GLU A 50 -7.84 4.31 -9.75
N ASN A 51 -8.04 4.99 -10.87
CA ASN A 51 -7.20 6.10 -11.36
C ASN A 51 -5.74 5.72 -11.68
N GLY A 52 -5.46 4.43 -11.91
CA GLY A 52 -4.10 3.96 -12.22
C GLY A 52 -3.17 3.89 -11.00
N HIS A 53 -3.72 4.05 -9.79
CA HIS A 53 -2.96 3.85 -8.58
C HIS A 53 -2.62 2.37 -8.37
N LEU A 54 -1.57 2.11 -7.60
CA LEU A 54 -1.11 0.77 -7.27
C LEU A 54 -1.33 0.50 -5.79
N ALA A 55 -1.77 -0.70 -5.46
CA ALA A 55 -1.90 -1.17 -4.09
C ALA A 55 -1.30 -2.56 -3.91
N SER A 56 -0.68 -2.80 -2.76
CA SER A 56 -0.26 -4.12 -2.31
C SER A 56 -1.05 -4.47 -1.06
N CYS A 57 -2.28 -4.93 -1.24
CA CYS A 57 -3.19 -5.31 -0.15
C CYS A 57 -4.08 -6.49 -0.57
N TRP A 58 -4.27 -7.46 0.33
CA TRP A 58 -5.10 -8.63 0.08
C TRP A 58 -6.59 -8.31 -0.09
N VAL A 59 -7.05 -7.16 0.40
CA VAL A 59 -8.43 -6.68 0.28
C VAL A 59 -8.59 -5.54 -0.74
N ALA A 60 -7.56 -5.22 -1.52
CA ALA A 60 -7.65 -4.15 -2.51
C ALA A 60 -8.70 -4.51 -3.59
N PRO A 61 -9.61 -3.58 -3.93
CA PRO A 61 -10.50 -3.77 -5.08
C PRO A 61 -9.66 -3.71 -6.36
N THR A 62 -9.65 -4.80 -7.13
CA THR A 62 -8.98 -4.81 -8.42
C THR A 62 -9.87 -4.13 -9.46
N VAL A 63 -9.29 -3.22 -10.25
CA VAL A 63 -9.97 -2.67 -11.43
C VAL A 63 -9.37 -3.28 -12.70
N PRO A 64 -10.17 -3.52 -13.75
CA PRO A 64 -9.63 -3.83 -15.06
C PRO A 64 -8.68 -2.70 -15.47
N VAL A 65 -7.44 -3.04 -15.82
CA VAL A 65 -6.41 -2.07 -16.21
C VAL A 65 -6.85 -1.31 -17.47
N GLY A 66 -7.47 -0.15 -17.27
CA GLY A 66 -7.78 0.83 -18.32
C GLY A 66 -6.91 2.09 -18.12
N GLY A 67 -5.74 2.10 -18.77
CA GLY A 67 -4.90 3.28 -19.05
C GLY A 67 -4.63 4.24 -17.87
N SER A 68 -3.56 3.99 -17.11
CA SER A 68 -3.01 5.00 -16.19
C SER A 68 -2.54 6.25 -16.97
N PRO A 69 -2.95 7.47 -16.60
CA PRO A 69 -2.38 8.71 -17.16
C PRO A 69 -1.00 9.06 -16.55
N PHE A 70 -0.60 8.39 -15.47
CA PHE A 70 0.69 8.59 -14.83
C PHE A 70 1.67 7.53 -15.31
N GLY A 71 2.67 8.00 -16.07
CA GLY A 71 3.70 7.19 -16.72
C GLY A 71 4.28 6.11 -15.82
N GLN A 72 4.35 4.92 -16.40
CA GLN A 72 4.98 3.72 -15.87
C GLN A 72 6.39 4.10 -15.36
N VAL A 73 6.61 4.13 -14.04
CA VAL A 73 7.98 4.27 -13.51
C VAL A 73 8.68 2.95 -13.79
N PRO A 74 9.70 2.89 -14.66
CA PRO A 74 10.39 1.64 -14.94
C PRO A 74 11.08 1.17 -13.65
N ARG A 75 10.63 0.03 -13.12
CA ARG A 75 11.29 -0.71 -12.02
C ARG A 75 12.61 -1.31 -12.53
N SER A 76 13.62 -0.47 -12.75
CA SER A 76 15.04 -0.87 -12.86
C SER A 76 15.88 0.30 -13.36
N LEU A 77 16.53 1.02 -12.45
CA LEU A 77 17.84 1.60 -12.78
C LEU A 77 18.88 0.53 -12.39
N PRO A 78 19.70 0.00 -13.32
CA PRO A 78 20.80 -0.87 -12.94
C PRO A 78 21.75 -0.08 -12.02
N SER A 79 22.07 -0.66 -10.87
CA SER A 79 22.87 -0.04 -9.80
C SER A 79 24.38 0.05 -10.13
N THR A 80 24.75 0.14 -11.41
CA THR A 80 26.14 0.02 -11.89
C THR A 80 26.56 1.24 -12.71
N LEU A 81 26.49 2.43 -12.12
CA LEU A 81 27.15 3.64 -12.63
C LEU A 81 27.49 4.57 -11.45
N ILE A 82 28.46 4.15 -10.63
CA ILE A 82 29.45 4.99 -9.93
C ILE A 82 30.76 4.21 -9.94
#